data_AF-A0A2V9IGL9-F1
#
_entry.id   AF-A0A2V9IGL9-F1
#
_cell.length_a   1.000
_cell.length_b   1.000
_cell.length_c   1.000
_cell.angle_alpha   90.00
_cell.angle_beta   90.00
_cell.angle_gamma   90.00
#
_symmetry.space_group_name_H-M   'P 1'
#
loop_
_entity.id
_entity.type
_entity.pdbx_description
1 polymer ?
#
loop_
_entity_poly.entity_id
_entity_poly.type
_entity_poly.pdbx_seq_one_letter_code
_entity_poly.pdbx_strand_id
1 'polypeptide(L)'
;RERFSKPVRLVAGGATRQETVARALAEVPAATEIIVVHDAVRPFIQVDLIRRVVDHARQDGAVILGVPSVDTVKQVERQLVRGTIPRERVVLAQTPQAFRHDVIREAFARAAQDGFNGTDESSLVERLGHPVTVLMGSDRNIKITRPSDLPVARLYIAQEQSQEQEQSENKFKIEN
;
A
#
# COMPACT_ATOMS: atom_id res chain seq x y z
N ARG A 1 -3.25 24.51 -12.41
CA ARG A 1 -2.58 23.19 -12.55
C ARG A 1 -1.59 23.08 -11.39
N GLU A 2 -1.71 22.06 -10.57
CA GLU A 2 -0.73 21.78 -9.50
C GLU A 2 0.67 21.58 -10.12
N ARG A 3 1.71 22.09 -9.46
CA ARG A 3 3.11 21.88 -9.84
C ARG A 3 3.72 20.86 -8.90
N PHE A 4 3.91 19.63 -9.39
CA PHE A 4 4.57 18.58 -8.61
C PHE A 4 6.08 18.79 -8.61
N SER A 5 6.71 18.61 -7.44
CA SER A 5 8.17 18.68 -7.28
C SER A 5 8.91 17.49 -7.90
N LYS A 6 8.18 16.40 -8.20
CA LYS A 6 8.68 15.21 -8.88
C LYS A 6 7.96 15.01 -10.20
N PRO A 7 8.58 14.35 -11.20
CA PRO A 7 7.91 13.99 -12.44
C PRO A 7 6.67 13.14 -12.15
N VAL A 8 5.53 13.54 -12.71
CA VAL A 8 4.28 12.78 -12.63
C VAL A 8 3.84 12.45 -14.05
N ARG A 9 3.49 11.18 -14.27
CA ARG A 9 2.91 10.70 -15.52
C ARG A 9 1.50 10.20 -15.25
N LEU A 10 0.56 10.65 -16.07
CA LEU A 10 -0.83 10.21 -15.99
C LEU A 10 -1.07 9.10 -17.01
N VAL A 11 -1.70 8.02 -16.55
CA VAL A 11 -2.08 6.86 -17.36
C VAL A 11 -3.56 6.60 -17.15
N ALA A 12 -4.30 6.34 -18.22
CA ALA A 12 -5.72 6.05 -18.13
C ALA A 12 -5.95 4.69 -17.44
N GLY A 13 -6.76 4.70 -16.38
CA GLY A 13 -7.15 3.50 -15.65
C GLY A 13 -7.92 2.49 -16.52
N GLY A 14 -7.86 1.22 -16.13
CA GLY A 14 -8.62 0.13 -16.72
C GLY A 14 -9.96 -0.11 -16.02
N ALA A 15 -10.68 -1.15 -16.43
CA ALA A 15 -11.94 -1.57 -15.83
C ALA A 15 -11.75 -2.16 -14.42
N THR A 16 -10.56 -2.66 -14.12
CA THR A 16 -10.20 -3.21 -12.81
C THR A 16 -8.98 -2.52 -12.22
N ARG A 17 -8.76 -2.72 -10.92
CA ARG A 17 -7.54 -2.29 -10.22
C ARG A 17 -6.30 -2.92 -10.86
N GLN A 18 -6.33 -4.23 -11.10
CA GLN A 18 -5.25 -4.96 -11.76
C GLN A 18 -4.94 -4.39 -13.16
N GLU A 19 -5.96 -4.13 -13.98
CA GLU A 19 -5.74 -3.55 -15.31
C GLU A 19 -5.14 -2.12 -15.23
N THR A 20 -5.60 -1.32 -14.28
CA THR A 20 -5.05 0.01 -14.02
C THR A 20 -3.56 -0.04 -13.67
N VAL A 21 -3.17 -0.94 -12.77
CA VAL A 21 -1.78 -1.12 -12.35
C VAL A 21 -0.93 -1.70 -13.48
N ALA A 22 -1.47 -2.65 -14.26
CA ALA A 22 -0.79 -3.22 -15.43
C ALA A 22 -0.46 -2.14 -16.48
N ARG A 23 -1.41 -1.24 -16.78
CA ARG A 23 -1.18 -0.12 -17.71
C ARG A 23 -0.12 0.84 -17.17
N ALA A 24 -0.14 1.15 -15.89
CA ALA A 24 0.89 1.98 -15.27
C ALA A 24 2.28 1.31 -15.31
N LEU A 25 2.34 0.01 -15.04
CA LEU A 25 3.57 -0.79 -15.06
C LEU A 25 4.20 -0.86 -16.46
N ALA A 26 3.40 -0.86 -17.52
CA ALA A 26 3.88 -0.83 -18.90
C ALA A 26 4.65 0.46 -19.26
N GLU A 27 4.38 1.56 -18.54
CA GLU A 27 5.04 2.86 -18.75
C GLU A 27 6.31 3.04 -17.90
N VAL A 28 6.62 2.07 -17.03
CA VAL A 28 7.78 2.13 -16.15
C VAL A 28 9.06 1.81 -16.94
N PRO A 29 10.14 2.61 -16.81
CA PRO A 29 11.41 2.34 -17.46
C PRO A 29 12.01 0.99 -17.03
N ALA A 30 12.59 0.26 -17.98
CA ALA A 30 13.17 -1.06 -17.72
C ALA A 30 14.31 -1.07 -16.68
N ALA A 31 15.00 0.06 -16.51
CA ALA A 31 16.06 0.24 -15.51
C ALA A 31 15.54 0.46 -14.08
N THR A 32 14.23 0.51 -13.87
CA THR A 32 13.63 0.66 -12.54
C THR A 32 13.89 -0.60 -11.71
N GLU A 33 14.43 -0.43 -10.52
CA GLU A 33 14.74 -1.53 -9.61
C GLU A 33 13.52 -1.98 -8.81
N ILE A 34 12.84 -1.02 -8.16
CA ILE A 34 11.72 -1.26 -7.25
C ILE A 34 10.48 -0.50 -7.72
N ILE A 35 9.35 -1.19 -7.71
CA ILE A 35 8.02 -0.65 -7.96
C ILE A 35 7.26 -0.56 -6.66
N VAL A 36 6.73 0.62 -6.37
CA VAL A 36 5.86 0.84 -5.21
C VAL A 36 4.46 1.15 -5.71
N VAL A 37 3.50 0.32 -5.32
CA VAL A 37 2.08 0.53 -5.60
C VAL A 37 1.39 1.02 -4.35
N HIS A 38 0.76 2.19 -4.44
CA HIS A 38 0.10 2.84 -3.32
C HIS A 38 -1.31 3.30 -3.71
N ASP A 39 -2.25 3.10 -2.80
CA ASP A 39 -3.63 3.53 -3.01
C ASP A 39 -3.72 5.04 -2.74
N ALA A 40 -4.21 5.82 -3.70
CA ALA A 40 -4.37 7.28 -3.55
C ALA A 40 -5.27 7.69 -2.37
N VAL A 41 -6.10 6.79 -1.87
CA VAL A 41 -7.02 7.00 -0.73
C VAL A 41 -6.38 6.70 0.64
N ARG A 42 -5.04 6.54 0.71
CA ARG A 42 -4.28 6.37 1.96
C ARG A 42 -3.31 7.54 2.20
N PRO A 43 -3.81 8.76 2.47
CA PRO A 43 -2.97 9.96 2.48
C PRO A 43 -1.99 10.07 3.67
N PHE A 44 -2.18 9.27 4.73
CA PHE A 44 -1.45 9.41 6.00
C PHE A 44 -0.31 8.40 6.17
N ILE A 45 0.25 7.91 5.07
CA ILE A 45 1.40 7.02 5.11
C ILE A 45 2.65 7.77 5.59
N GLN A 46 3.35 7.20 6.56
CA GLN A 46 4.62 7.75 7.04
C GLN A 46 5.74 7.49 6.03
N VAL A 47 6.58 8.50 5.80
CA VAL A 47 7.70 8.41 4.84
C VAL A 47 8.67 7.29 5.20
N ASP A 48 8.90 7.04 6.49
CA ASP A 48 9.79 5.96 6.94
C ASP A 48 9.24 4.57 6.62
N LEU A 49 7.91 4.39 6.62
CA LEU A 49 7.31 3.13 6.17
C LEU A 49 7.53 2.91 4.68
N ILE A 50 7.43 3.97 3.85
CA ILE A 50 7.75 3.90 2.42
C ILE A 50 9.22 3.49 2.21
N ARG A 51 10.16 4.12 2.93
CA ARG A 51 11.59 3.76 2.85
C ARG A 51 11.82 2.30 3.20
N ARG A 52 11.25 1.85 4.33
CA ARG A 52 11.41 0.47 4.82
C ARG A 52 10.88 -0.57 3.83
N VAL A 53 9.71 -0.35 3.22
CA VAL A 53 9.19 -1.31 2.23
C VAL A 53 10.06 -1.35 0.97
N VAL A 54 10.61 -0.22 0.53
CA VAL A 54 11.53 -0.19 -0.61
C VAL A 54 12.82 -0.96 -0.29
N ASP A 55 13.41 -0.71 0.89
CA ASP A 55 14.66 -1.35 1.28
C ASP A 55 14.50 -2.87 1.45
N HIS A 56 13.40 -3.33 2.07
CA HIS A 56 13.11 -4.75 2.18
C HIS A 56 12.75 -5.37 0.82
N ALA A 57 12.07 -4.65 -0.07
CA ALA A 57 11.75 -5.18 -1.40
C ALA A 57 13.02 -5.47 -2.22
N ARG A 58 14.09 -4.68 -2.05
CA ARG A 58 15.39 -5.00 -2.68
C ARG A 58 15.96 -6.34 -2.21
N GLN A 59 15.72 -6.72 -0.95
CA GLN A 59 16.25 -7.93 -0.34
C GLN A 59 15.34 -9.14 -0.57
N ASP A 60 14.05 -8.96 -0.34
CA ASP A 60 13.05 -10.04 -0.28
C ASP A 60 12.29 -10.23 -1.60
N GLY A 61 12.35 -9.24 -2.49
CA GLY A 61 11.65 -9.24 -3.78
C GLY A 61 10.22 -8.73 -3.73
N ALA A 62 9.46 -8.98 -2.66
CA ALA A 62 8.09 -8.53 -2.51
C ALA A 62 7.74 -8.26 -1.05
N VAL A 63 7.20 -7.06 -0.78
CA VAL A 63 6.92 -6.58 0.57
C VAL A 63 5.61 -5.83 0.61
N ILE A 64 4.80 -6.10 1.62
CA ILE A 64 3.59 -5.33 1.91
C ILE A 64 3.63 -4.79 3.33
N LEU A 65 2.82 -3.75 3.58
CA LEU A 65 2.47 -3.36 4.94
C LEU A 65 1.25 -4.15 5.41
N GLY A 66 1.21 -4.49 6.69
CA GLY A 66 0.04 -5.06 7.33
C GLY A 66 -0.07 -4.61 8.79
N VAL A 67 -1.28 -4.56 9.30
CA VAL A 67 -1.54 -4.42 10.75
C VAL A 67 -2.24 -5.68 11.26
N PRO A 68 -1.95 -6.17 12.47
CA PRO A 68 -2.61 -7.35 13.01
C PRO A 68 -4.13 -7.17 13.07
N SER A 69 -4.89 -8.25 12.84
CA SER A 69 -6.34 -8.20 13.05
C SER A 69 -6.66 -8.04 14.54
N VAL A 70 -7.33 -6.95 14.90
CA VAL A 70 -7.83 -6.72 16.26
C VAL A 70 -9.06 -7.59 16.53
N ASP A 71 -9.96 -7.63 15.55
CA ASP A 71 -11.24 -8.33 15.65
C ASP A 71 -11.11 -9.84 15.39
N THR A 72 -12.10 -10.58 15.88
CA THR A 72 -12.24 -12.01 15.59
C THR A 72 -12.60 -12.22 14.13
N VAL A 73 -11.79 -12.99 13.41
CA VAL A 73 -12.02 -13.28 11.99
C VAL A 73 -12.81 -14.59 11.85
N LYS A 74 -13.98 -14.52 11.20
CA LYS A 74 -14.80 -15.69 10.89
C LYS A 74 -14.67 -16.05 9.42
N GLN A 75 -14.51 -17.34 9.14
CA GLN A 75 -14.75 -17.88 7.80
C GLN A 75 -16.25 -18.14 7.68
N VAL A 76 -16.90 -17.54 6.68
CA VAL A 76 -18.36 -17.58 6.51
C VAL A 76 -18.67 -18.05 5.10
N GLU A 77 -19.68 -18.91 4.97
CA GLU A 77 -20.25 -19.28 3.68
C GLU A 77 -21.74 -18.98 3.71
N ARG A 78 -22.20 -18.14 2.76
CA ARG A 78 -23.54 -17.53 2.80
C ARG A 78 -23.73 -16.76 4.11
N GLN A 79 -24.55 -17.27 5.03
CA GLN A 79 -24.82 -16.67 6.34
C GLN A 79 -24.44 -17.60 7.50
N LEU A 80 -23.66 -18.65 7.22
CA LEU A 80 -23.25 -19.66 8.21
C LEU A 80 -21.75 -19.57 8.47
N VAL A 81 -21.39 -19.48 9.75
CA VAL A 81 -19.99 -19.54 10.19
C VAL A 81 -19.46 -20.95 9.94
N ARG A 82 -18.39 -21.05 9.15
CA ARG A 82 -17.64 -22.30 8.88
C ARG A 82 -16.52 -22.53 9.87
N GLY A 83 -15.95 -21.44 10.39
CA GLY A 83 -14.84 -21.51 11.33
C GLY A 83 -14.41 -20.14 11.83
N THR A 84 -13.47 -20.15 12.76
CA THR A 84 -12.79 -18.95 13.26
C THR A 84 -11.33 -19.05 12.88
N ILE A 85 -10.81 -18.03 12.20
CA ILE A 85 -9.40 -17.98 11.81
C ILE A 85 -8.61 -17.44 13.02
N PRO A 86 -7.52 -18.11 13.44
CA PRO A 86 -6.65 -17.60 14.50
C PRO A 86 -6.10 -16.22 14.11
N ARG A 87 -6.55 -15.17 14.81
CA ARG A 87 -6.27 -13.77 14.42
C ARG A 87 -4.79 -13.42 14.50
N GLU A 88 -4.03 -14.14 15.32
CA GLU A 88 -2.57 -13.98 15.46
C GLU A 88 -1.82 -14.27 14.14
N ARG A 89 -2.46 -14.97 13.21
CA ARG A 89 -1.94 -15.28 11.87
C ARG A 89 -2.57 -14.42 10.77
N VAL A 90 -3.34 -13.38 11.13
CA VAL A 90 -4.05 -12.53 10.18
C VAL A 90 -3.54 -11.10 10.28
N VAL A 91 -3.21 -10.54 9.13
CA VAL A 91 -2.93 -9.12 8.96
C VAL A 91 -3.94 -8.50 8.01
N LEU A 92 -4.32 -7.25 8.28
CA LEU A 92 -5.07 -6.41 7.36
C LEU A 92 -4.06 -5.75 6.43
N ALA A 93 -4.00 -6.20 5.19
CA ALA A 93 -3.07 -5.68 4.19
C ALA A 93 -3.30 -4.17 3.96
N GLN A 94 -2.19 -3.43 3.92
CA GLN A 94 -2.14 -2.02 3.62
C GLN A 94 -1.25 -1.78 2.40
N THR A 95 -1.39 -0.62 1.77
CA THR A 95 -0.41 -0.12 0.81
C THR A 95 0.38 1.03 1.47
N PRO A 96 1.63 1.31 1.05
CA PRO A 96 2.32 0.80 -0.13
C PRO A 96 2.65 -0.70 -0.08
N GLN A 97 2.59 -1.33 -1.26
CA GLN A 97 3.21 -2.62 -1.54
C GLN A 97 4.42 -2.35 -2.45
N ALA A 98 5.56 -2.96 -2.16
CA ALA A 98 6.80 -2.74 -2.88
C ALA A 98 7.35 -4.05 -3.44
N PHE A 99 7.80 -4.03 -4.69
CA PHE A 99 8.23 -5.22 -5.41
C PHE A 99 9.47 -4.93 -6.23
N ARG A 100 10.36 -5.91 -6.39
CA ARG A 100 11.36 -5.87 -7.46
C ARG A 100 10.64 -5.85 -8.81
N HIS A 101 11.17 -5.03 -9.72
CA HIS A 101 10.54 -4.78 -11.02
C HIS A 101 10.39 -6.04 -11.86
N ASP A 102 11.35 -6.96 -11.82
CA ASP A 102 11.26 -8.26 -12.50
C ASP A 102 10.15 -9.14 -11.91
N VAL A 103 10.09 -9.26 -10.58
CA VAL A 103 9.09 -10.07 -9.86
C VAL A 103 7.66 -9.63 -10.19
N ILE A 104 7.37 -8.32 -10.07
CA ILE A 104 6.02 -7.84 -10.32
C ILE A 104 5.63 -7.95 -11.80
N ARG A 105 6.57 -7.74 -12.72
CA ARG A 105 6.29 -7.90 -14.16
C ARG A 105 6.00 -9.34 -14.53
N GLU A 106 6.75 -10.29 -13.99
CA GLU A 106 6.46 -11.71 -14.18
C GLU A 106 5.09 -12.08 -13.63
N ALA A 107 4.74 -11.57 -12.44
CA ALA A 107 3.44 -11.84 -11.80
C ALA A 107 2.27 -11.34 -12.67
N PHE A 108 2.37 -10.12 -13.19
CA PHE A 108 1.37 -9.57 -14.11
C PHE A 108 1.31 -10.33 -15.45
N ALA A 109 2.46 -10.72 -16.01
CA ALA A 109 2.50 -11.48 -17.26
C ALA A 109 1.82 -12.86 -17.10
N ARG A 110 2.11 -13.57 -16.00
CA ARG A 110 1.50 -14.87 -15.72
C ARG A 110 0.01 -14.75 -15.41
N ALA A 111 -0.39 -13.75 -14.63
CA ALA A 111 -1.81 -13.51 -14.36
C ALA A 111 -2.61 -13.23 -15.64
N ALA A 112 -2.04 -12.48 -16.58
CA ALA A 112 -2.66 -12.21 -17.88
C ALA A 112 -2.78 -13.49 -18.74
N GLN A 113 -1.76 -14.34 -18.76
CA GLN A 113 -1.79 -15.63 -19.48
C GLN A 113 -2.85 -16.58 -18.92
N ASP A 114 -3.00 -16.62 -17.60
CA ASP A 114 -3.93 -17.50 -16.90
C ASP A 114 -5.37 -16.94 -16.84
N GLY A 115 -5.59 -15.68 -17.24
CA GLY A 115 -6.86 -14.98 -17.03
C GLY A 115 -7.21 -14.77 -15.54
N PHE A 116 -6.20 -14.74 -14.67
CA PHE A 116 -6.37 -14.62 -13.22
C PHE A 116 -6.53 -13.15 -12.80
N ASN A 117 -7.51 -12.90 -11.92
CA ASN A 117 -7.73 -11.59 -11.31
C ASN A 117 -7.45 -11.67 -9.80
N GLY A 118 -6.36 -11.03 -9.38
CA GLY A 118 -5.97 -10.91 -7.98
C GLY A 118 -6.73 -9.81 -7.24
N THR A 119 -6.75 -9.90 -5.90
CA THR A 119 -7.34 -8.85 -5.05
C THR A 119 -6.40 -7.66 -4.84
N ASP A 120 -5.09 -7.92 -4.87
CA ASP A 120 -4.02 -6.93 -4.82
C ASP A 120 -2.77 -7.42 -5.57
N GLU A 121 -1.71 -6.61 -5.61
CA GLU A 121 -0.48 -6.98 -6.31
C GLU A 121 0.23 -8.17 -5.65
N SER A 122 0.25 -8.23 -4.32
CA SER A 122 0.83 -9.36 -3.59
C SER A 122 0.17 -10.69 -3.96
N SER A 123 -1.15 -10.73 -4.17
CA SER A 123 -1.84 -11.97 -4.57
C SER A 123 -1.37 -12.53 -5.92
N LEU A 124 -0.89 -11.66 -6.83
CA LEU A 124 -0.29 -12.11 -8.09
C LEU A 124 1.09 -12.71 -7.87
N VAL A 125 1.88 -12.11 -6.97
CA VAL A 125 3.23 -12.55 -6.62
C VAL A 125 3.19 -13.87 -5.82
N GLU A 126 2.28 -13.98 -4.85
CA GLU A 126 2.04 -15.21 -4.08
C GLU A 126 1.70 -16.39 -5.00
N ARG A 127 0.91 -16.14 -6.06
CA ARG A 127 0.53 -17.16 -7.04
C ARG A 127 1.72 -17.70 -7.83
N LEU A 128 2.79 -16.92 -8.01
CA LEU A 128 4.05 -17.39 -8.60
C LEU A 128 4.86 -18.29 -7.64
N GLY A 129 4.44 -18.40 -6.37
CA GLY A 129 5.23 -19.06 -5.33
C GLY A 129 6.35 -18.18 -4.77
N HIS A 130 6.39 -16.89 -5.14
CA HIS A 130 7.31 -15.94 -4.52
C HIS A 130 6.84 -15.59 -3.10
N PRO A 131 7.74 -15.60 -2.11
CA PRO A 131 7.40 -15.16 -0.77
C PRO A 131 7.08 -13.66 -0.77
N VAL A 132 6.08 -13.26 0.02
CA VAL A 132 5.74 -11.86 0.26
C VAL A 132 5.98 -11.56 1.74
N THR A 133 6.96 -10.72 2.03
CA THR A 133 7.26 -10.28 3.39
C THR A 133 6.21 -9.27 3.85
N VAL A 134 5.75 -9.40 5.10
CA VAL A 134 4.87 -8.41 5.73
C VAL A 134 5.67 -7.59 6.74
N LEU A 135 5.69 -6.28 6.55
CA LEU A 135 6.17 -5.33 7.55
C LEU A 135 5.00 -4.72 8.33
N MET A 136 5.26 -4.36 9.59
CA MET A 136 4.27 -3.65 10.39
C MET A 136 3.99 -2.26 9.85
N GLY A 137 2.74 -2.07 9.44
CA GLY A 137 2.16 -0.81 9.04
C GLY A 137 1.73 0.02 10.25
N SER A 138 0.74 0.88 10.03
CA SER A 138 0.22 1.78 11.05
C SER A 138 -1.28 1.86 10.96
N ASP A 139 -1.97 1.89 12.10
CA ASP A 139 -3.42 2.15 12.13
C ASP A 139 -3.76 3.55 11.61
N ARG A 140 -2.80 4.49 11.64
CA ARG A 140 -2.96 5.82 11.04
C ARG A 140 -3.03 5.77 9.51
N ASN A 141 -2.48 4.72 8.87
CA ASN A 141 -2.49 4.51 7.41
C ASN A 141 -3.86 4.01 6.92
N ILE A 142 -4.92 4.72 7.32
CA ILE A 142 -6.31 4.38 7.01
C ILE A 142 -6.57 4.45 5.51
N LYS A 143 -7.47 3.59 5.02
CA LYS A 143 -8.03 3.68 3.68
C LYS A 143 -9.33 4.46 3.75
N ILE A 144 -9.39 5.62 3.10
CA ILE A 144 -10.62 6.42 3.04
C ILE A 144 -11.55 5.76 2.00
N THR A 145 -12.59 5.08 2.47
CA THR A 145 -13.53 4.30 1.64
C THR A 145 -14.98 4.65 1.89
N ARG A 146 -15.29 5.18 3.07
CA ARG A 146 -16.65 5.51 3.52
C ARG A 146 -16.71 6.96 3.99
N PRO A 147 -17.89 7.61 3.94
CA PRO A 147 -18.07 8.95 4.49
C PRO A 147 -17.65 9.07 5.97
N SER A 148 -17.79 7.98 6.74
CA SER A 148 -17.38 7.87 8.14
C SER A 148 -15.87 8.02 8.37
N ASP A 149 -15.06 7.85 7.33
CA ASP A 149 -13.60 7.93 7.43
C ASP A 149 -13.13 9.39 7.37
N LEU A 150 -13.94 10.29 6.80
CA LEU A 150 -13.59 11.70 6.59
C LEU A 150 -13.38 12.50 7.90
N PRO A 151 -14.19 12.32 8.97
CA PRO A 151 -13.90 12.93 10.27
C PRO A 151 -12.54 12.53 10.83
N VAL A 152 -12.16 11.25 10.72
CA VAL A 152 -10.85 10.74 11.17
C VAL A 152 -9.74 11.37 10.33
N ALA A 153 -9.90 11.43 9.01
CA ALA A 153 -8.95 12.07 8.13
C ALA A 153 -8.75 13.56 8.47
N ARG A 154 -9.83 14.31 8.75
CA ARG A 154 -9.74 15.71 9.19
C ARG A 154 -9.00 15.86 10.51
N LEU A 155 -9.23 14.97 11.47
CA LEU A 155 -8.50 14.96 12.74
C LEU A 155 -7.00 14.75 12.52
N TYR A 156 -6.62 13.80 11.66
CA TYR A 156 -5.22 13.54 11.34
C TYR A 156 -4.53 14.73 10.68
N ILE A 157 -5.19 15.40 9.73
CA ILE A 157 -4.69 16.64 9.11
C ILE A 157 -4.47 17.72 10.16
N ALA A 158 -5.45 17.94 11.06
CA ALA A 158 -5.31 18.95 12.10
C ALA A 158 -4.13 18.67 13.05
N GLN A 159 -3.92 17.40 13.42
CA GLN A 159 -2.77 17.01 14.24
C GLN A 159 -1.43 17.27 13.54
N GLU A 160 -1.32 17.00 12.24
CA GLU A 160 -0.10 17.28 11.47
C GLU A 160 0.20 18.77 11.42
N GLN A 161 -0.81 19.61 11.18
CA GLN A 161 -0.67 21.07 11.15
C GLN A 161 -0.21 21.63 12.50
N SER A 162 -0.76 21.13 13.62
CA SER A 162 -0.32 21.53 14.96
C SER A 162 1.14 21.14 15.23
N GLN A 163 1.55 19.93 14.84
CA GLN A 163 2.94 19.47 15.03
C GLN A 163 3.94 20.28 14.20
N GLU A 164 3.59 20.63 12.96
CA GLU A 164 4.43 21.48 12.11
C GLU A 164 4.60 22.88 12.68
N GLN A 165 3.53 23.47 13.24
CA GLN A 165 3.59 24.76 13.92
C GLN A 165 4.51 24.71 15.15
N GLU A 166 4.31 23.74 16.04
CA GLU A 166 5.15 23.56 17.24
C GLU A 166 6.64 23.36 16.88
N GLN A 167 6.93 22.57 15.85
CA GLN A 167 8.31 22.35 15.38
C GLN A 167 8.92 23.64 14.80
N SER A 168 8.15 24.42 14.05
CA SER A 168 8.62 25.69 13.50
C SER A 168 8.93 26.72 14.60
N GLU A 169 8.07 26.79 15.63
CA GLU A 169 8.26 27.68 16.78
C GLU A 169 9.47 27.26 17.64
N ASN A 170 9.64 25.97 17.89
CA ASN A 170 10.80 25.47 18.62
C ASN A 170 12.11 25.70 17.86
N LYS A 171 12.12 25.51 16.54
CA LYS A 171 13.30 25.81 15.72
C LYS A 171 13.66 27.30 15.79
N PHE A 172 12.68 28.19 15.71
CA PHE A 172 12.90 29.64 15.82
C PHE A 172 13.43 30.06 17.21
N LYS A 173 13.04 29.37 18.29
CA LYS A 173 13.57 29.60 19.65
C LYS A 173 14.98 29.05 19.88
N ILE A 174 15.44 28.08 19.10
CA ILE A 174 16.80 27.52 19.21
C ILE A 174 17.80 28.35 18.39
N GLU A 175 17.34 28.98 17.30
CA GLU A 175 18.16 29.78 16.39
C GLU A 175 18.30 31.27 16.79
N ASN A 176 17.56 31.74 17.80
CA ASN A 176 17.66 33.09 18.40
C ASN A 176 18.02 33.02 19.88
#